data_AF-A0AAU4GI20-F1
#
_entry.id   AF-A0AAU4GI20-F1
#
_cell.length_a   1.000
_cell.length_b   1.000
_cell.length_c   1.000
_cell.angle_alpha   90.00
_cell.angle_beta   90.00
_cell.angle_gamma   90.00
#
_symmetry.space_group_name_H-M   'P 1'
#
loop_
_entity.id
_entity.type
_entity.pdbx_description
1 polymer ?
#
loop_
_entity_poly.entity_id
_entity_poly.type
_entity_poly.pdbx_seq_one_letter_code
_entity_poly.pdbx_strand_id
1 'polypeptide(L)'
;MERLPDTKAGLLIRTDFADQDGWDAVYRDATVEQLTARAPEWALLVVRVRPEGNGRLRVIPAELWSVENNISLGNMDWQDFTSAAGADGVFRGFGG
;
A
#
# COMPACT_ATOMS: atom_id res chain seq x y z
N MET A 1 2.22 1.88 26.48
CA MET A 1 2.26 1.80 25.00
C MET A 1 2.92 3.06 24.50
N GLU A 2 3.93 2.91 23.65
CA GLU A 2 4.55 4.04 22.97
C GLU A 2 3.53 4.65 21.99
N ARG A 3 3.44 5.97 21.94
CA ARG A 3 2.53 6.66 21.02
C ARG A 3 3.10 6.57 19.61
N LEU A 4 2.22 6.38 18.62
CA LEU A 4 2.61 6.55 17.22
C LEU A 4 3.21 7.95 17.01
N PRO A 5 4.17 8.10 16.09
CA PRO A 5 4.76 9.40 15.78
C PRO A 5 3.68 10.42 15.40
N ASP A 6 3.76 11.63 15.98
CA ASP A 6 2.91 12.75 15.59
C ASP A 6 3.45 13.36 14.29
N THR A 7 3.01 12.80 13.16
CA THR A 7 3.44 13.20 11.82
C THR A 7 2.25 13.40 10.88
N LYS A 8 2.41 14.34 9.95
CA LYS A 8 1.46 14.57 8.85
C LYS A 8 1.62 13.56 7.71
N ALA A 9 2.72 12.79 7.71
CA ALA A 9 2.97 11.76 6.71
C ALA A 9 2.19 10.49 7.03
N GLY A 10 1.55 9.90 6.03
CA GLY A 10 0.95 8.58 6.11
C GLY A 10 2.01 7.51 6.31
N LEU A 11 1.60 6.38 6.91
CA LEU A 11 2.45 5.21 7.06
C LEU A 11 2.67 4.55 5.69
N LEU A 12 3.93 4.32 5.34
CA LEU A 12 4.33 3.47 4.23
C LEU A 12 4.55 2.06 4.79
N ILE A 13 3.83 1.07 4.26
CA ILE A 13 3.97 -0.32 4.68
C ILE A 13 4.60 -1.11 3.54
N ARG A 14 5.78 -1.67 3.84
CA ARG A 14 6.41 -2.71 3.02
C ARG A 14 5.76 -4.04 3.36
N THR A 15 5.25 -4.74 2.36
CA THR A 15 4.59 -6.03 2.59
C THR A 15 5.42 -7.22 2.08
N ASP A 16 6.39 -6.97 1.18
CA ASP A 16 7.35 -7.98 0.70
C ASP A 16 8.80 -7.60 1.03
N PHE A 17 9.61 -8.57 1.47
CA PHE A 17 11.01 -8.42 1.84
C PHE A 17 12.00 -9.09 0.86
N ALA A 18 11.51 -9.74 -0.20
CA ALA A 18 12.33 -10.49 -1.13
C ALA A 18 13.31 -9.63 -1.96
N ASP A 19 12.95 -8.37 -2.21
CA ASP A 19 13.74 -7.43 -3.01
C ASP A 19 14.12 -6.18 -2.19
N GLN A 20 15.34 -6.16 -1.67
CA GLN A 20 15.86 -5.04 -0.88
C GLN A 20 16.26 -3.84 -1.76
N ASP A 21 16.92 -4.07 -2.89
CA ASP A 21 17.40 -2.99 -3.76
C ASP A 21 16.22 -2.25 -4.39
N GLY A 22 15.17 -2.98 -4.80
CA GLY A 22 13.93 -2.40 -5.26
C GLY A 22 13.22 -1.59 -4.17
N TRP A 23 13.26 -2.06 -2.93
CA TRP A 23 12.71 -1.32 -1.79
C TRP A 23 13.47 -0.02 -1.53
N ASP A 24 14.80 -0.06 -1.56
CA ASP A 24 15.64 1.13 -1.36
C ASP A 24 15.45 2.15 -2.48
N ALA A 25 15.15 1.72 -3.70
CA ALA A 25 14.76 2.60 -4.80
C ALA A 25 13.40 3.26 -4.51
N VAL A 26 12.36 2.48 -4.18
CA VAL A 26 11.03 3.01 -3.82
C VAL A 26 11.10 3.98 -2.66
N TYR A 27 11.83 3.63 -1.61
CA TYR A 27 11.96 4.46 -0.42
C TYR A 27 12.62 5.81 -0.72
N ARG A 28 13.65 5.83 -1.58
CA ARG A 28 14.31 7.07 -2.01
C ARG A 28 13.44 7.93 -2.92
N ASP A 29 12.63 7.30 -3.78
CA ASP A 29 11.79 8.00 -4.75
C ASP A 29 10.43 8.44 -4.18
N ALA A 30 10.06 7.94 -2.99
CA ALA A 30 8.82 8.30 -2.33
C ALA A 30 8.80 9.81 -1.99
N THR A 31 7.81 10.52 -2.53
CA THR A 31 7.70 11.96 -2.29
C THR A 31 6.85 12.28 -1.07
N VAL A 32 7.11 13.42 -0.43
CA VAL A 32 6.30 13.91 0.70
C VAL A 32 4.85 14.06 0.29
N GLU A 33 4.56 14.53 -0.92
CA GLU A 33 3.20 14.68 -1.45
C GLU A 33 2.49 13.33 -1.50
N GLN A 34 3.16 12.29 -1.98
CA GLN A 34 2.59 10.94 -2.01
C GLN A 34 2.31 10.41 -0.62
N LEU A 35 3.19 10.66 0.35
CA LEU A 35 3.03 10.16 1.72
C LEU A 35 1.99 10.96 2.52
N THR A 36 1.90 12.27 2.29
CA THR A 36 1.05 13.21 3.05
C THR A 36 -0.29 13.52 2.39
N ALA A 37 -0.50 13.07 1.14
CA ALA A 37 -1.78 13.24 0.46
C ALA A 37 -2.92 12.74 1.35
N ARG A 38 -3.88 13.62 1.62
CA ARG A 38 -5.07 13.26 2.40
C ARG A 38 -5.77 12.11 1.71
N ALA A 39 -5.83 10.98 2.38
CA ALA A 39 -6.59 9.84 1.93
C ALA A 39 -7.85 9.72 2.82
N PRO A 40 -9.02 9.44 2.22
CA PRO A 40 -10.22 9.14 3.01
C PRO A 40 -9.96 7.92 3.89
N GLU A 41 -10.66 7.86 5.03
CA GLU A 41 -10.63 6.70 5.94
C GLU A 41 -9.22 6.30 6.40
N TRP A 42 -8.28 7.25 6.40
CA TRP A 42 -6.90 7.02 6.82
C TRP A 42 -6.21 5.96 5.96
N ALA A 43 -6.61 5.85 4.69
CA ALA A 43 -6.09 4.83 3.79
C ALA A 43 -4.56 4.91 3.65
N LEU A 44 -3.93 3.77 3.87
CA LEU A 44 -2.49 3.56 3.86
C LEU A 44 -2.00 3.47 2.43
N LEU A 45 -0.81 4.00 2.15
CA LEU A 45 -0.17 3.79 0.86
C LEU A 45 0.58 2.45 0.91
N VAL A 46 0.06 1.46 0.20
CA VAL A 46 0.68 0.15 0.02
C VAL A 46 1.48 0.17 -1.28
N VAL A 47 2.75 -0.25 -1.20
CA VAL A 47 3.65 -0.31 -2.35
C VAL A 47 4.09 -1.75 -2.59
N ARG A 48 3.86 -2.23 -3.80
CA ARG A 48 4.40 -3.48 -4.30
C ARG A 48 5.72 -3.20 -4.99
N VAL A 49 6.78 -3.87 -4.56
CA VAL A 49 8.11 -3.77 -5.16
C VAL A 49 8.37 -5.04 -5.95
N ARG A 50 8.65 -4.92 -7.25
CA ARG A 50 9.03 -6.07 -8.09
C ARG A 50 10.00 -5.66 -9.20
N PRO A 51 10.88 -6.57 -9.66
CA PRO A 51 11.82 -6.30 -10.77
C PRO A 51 11.13 -5.83 -12.06
N GLU A 52 9.95 -6.38 -12.37
CA GLU A 52 9.15 -6.06 -13.55
C GLU A 52 8.37 -4.74 -13.44
N GLY A 53 8.33 -4.11 -12.26
CA GLY A 53 7.69 -2.82 -12.06
C GLY A 53 6.92 -2.70 -10.75
N ASN A 54 7.16 -1.58 -10.07
CA ASN A 54 6.52 -1.25 -8.81
C ASN A 54 5.04 -0.87 -9.00
N GLY A 55 4.21 -1.19 -8.01
CA GLY A 55 2.79 -0.85 -7.97
C GLY A 55 2.45 -0.07 -6.70
N ARG A 56 1.40 0.77 -6.75
CA ARG A 56 0.90 1.51 -5.57
C ARG A 56 -0.61 1.44 -5.47
N LEU A 57 -1.12 1.33 -4.26
CA LEU A 57 -2.55 1.27 -3.97
C LEU A 57 -2.83 1.93 -2.62
N ARG A 58 -3.95 2.65 -2.50
CA ARG A 58 -4.45 3.11 -1.21
C ARG A 58 -5.40 2.06 -0.65
N VAL A 59 -5.17 1.65 0.59
CA VAL A 59 -5.93 0.57 1.24
C VAL A 59 -6.38 1.03 2.62
N ILE A 60 -7.66 0.88 2.95
CA ILE A 60 -8.10 1.16 4.32
C ILE A 60 -7.43 0.19 5.30
N PRO A 61 -7.08 0.62 6.53
CA PRO A 61 -6.38 -0.25 7.48
C PRO A 61 -7.07 -1.60 7.73
N ALA A 62 -8.41 -1.62 7.71
CA ALA A 62 -9.21 -2.82 7.93
C ALA A 62 -9.05 -3.89 6.84
N GLU A 63 -8.58 -3.54 5.65
CA GLU A 63 -8.47 -4.43 4.48
C GLU A 63 -7.02 -4.75 4.10
N LEU A 64 -6.04 -4.20 4.82
CA LEU A 64 -4.62 -4.44 4.53
C LEU A 64 -4.26 -5.93 4.60
N TRP A 65 -4.84 -6.66 5.56
CA TRP A 65 -4.63 -8.09 5.72
C TRP A 65 -5.01 -8.89 4.47
N SER A 66 -6.05 -8.45 3.75
CA SER A 66 -6.58 -9.14 2.58
C SER A 66 -5.60 -9.04 1.42
N VAL A 67 -5.03 -7.84 1.20
CA VAL A 67 -4.03 -7.60 0.16
C VAL A 67 -2.80 -8.49 0.40
N GLU A 68 -2.23 -8.41 1.60
CA GLU A 68 -0.96 -9.09 1.88
C GLU A 68 -1.11 -10.62 1.85
N ASN A 69 -2.12 -11.16 2.53
CA ASN A 69 -2.29 -12.61 2.59
C ASN A 69 -2.56 -13.21 1.22
N ASN A 70 -3.43 -12.61 0.41
CA ASN A 70 -3.80 -13.21 -0.87
C ASN A 70 -2.68 -13.11 -1.92
N ILE A 71 -1.92 -12.01 -1.93
CA ILE A 71 -0.78 -11.88 -2.85
C ILE A 71 0.34 -12.83 -2.45
N SER A 72 0.68 -12.91 -1.16
CA SER A 72 1.77 -13.77 -0.68
C SER A 72 1.44 -15.27 -0.81
N LEU A 73 0.17 -15.64 -0.73
CA LEU A 73 -0.30 -17.02 -0.99
C LEU A 73 -0.55 -17.31 -2.48
N GLY A 74 -0.55 -16.29 -3.35
CA GLY A 74 -0.84 -16.44 -4.78
C GLY A 74 -2.30 -16.72 -5.11
N ASN A 75 -3.23 -16.40 -4.22
CA ASN A 75 -4.67 -16.56 -4.45
C ASN A 75 -5.24 -15.53 -5.41
N MET A 76 -4.68 -14.31 -5.39
CA MET A 76 -5.07 -13.17 -6.23
C MET A 76 -3.81 -12.41 -6.63
N ASP A 77 -3.88 -11.71 -7.76
CA ASP A 77 -2.79 -10.86 -8.19
C ASP A 77 -3.00 -9.40 -7.75
N TRP A 78 -2.01 -8.55 -8.02
CA TRP A 78 -2.09 -7.13 -7.70
C TRP A 78 -3.18 -6.38 -8.49
N GLN A 79 -3.43 -6.82 -9.73
CA GLN A 79 -4.40 -6.17 -10.61
C GLN A 79 -5.82 -6.34 -10.08
N ASP A 80 -6.13 -7.51 -9.48
CA ASP A 80 -7.40 -7.77 -8.80
C ASP A 80 -7.72 -6.69 -7.76
N PHE A 81 -6.75 -6.33 -6.91
CA PHE A 81 -6.93 -5.29 -5.88
C PHE A 81 -7.03 -3.88 -6.46
N THR A 82 -6.17 -3.53 -7.41
CA THR A 82 -6.20 -2.18 -8.01
C THR A 82 -7.47 -1.92 -8.81
N SER A 83 -8.02 -2.96 -9.46
CA SER A 83 -9.26 -2.86 -10.23
C SER A 83 -10.51 -2.79 -9.34
N ALA A 84 -10.41 -3.30 -8.12
CA ALA A 84 -11.45 -3.21 -7.10
C ALA A 84 -11.39 -1.91 -6.28
N ALA A 85 -10.43 -1.02 -6.55
CA ALA A 85 -10.38 0.28 -5.88
C ALA A 85 -11.58 1.15 -6.31
N GLY A 86 -12.11 1.93 -5.37
CA GLY A 86 -13.18 2.89 -5.66
C GLY A 86 -12.74 3.98 -6.64
N ALA A 87 -13.67 4.83 -7.06
CA ALA A 87 -13.39 5.94 -7.98
C ALA A 87 -12.36 6.95 -7.44
N ASP A 88 -12.15 6.97 -6.12
CA ASP A 88 -11.13 7.76 -5.43
C ASP A 88 -9.78 7.04 -5.30
N GLY A 89 -9.64 5.85 -5.88
CA GLY A 89 -8.42 5.05 -5.88
C GLY A 89 -8.15 4.32 -4.55
N VAL A 90 -9.14 4.24 -3.66
CA VAL A 90 -9.02 3.53 -2.38
C VAL A 90 -9.71 2.18 -2.43
N PHE A 91 -8.95 1.13 -2.12
CA PHE A 91 -9.46 -0.22 -1.93
C PHE A 91 -10.10 -0.37 -0.54
N ARG A 92 -11.35 -0.83 -0.54
CA ARG A 92 -12.21 -1.01 0.65
C ARG A 92 -12.73 -2.44 0.80
N GLY A 93 -12.11 -3.38 0.10
CA GLY A 93 -12.61 -4.75 -0.02
C GLY A 93 -13.42 -4.96 -1.30
N PHE A 94 -13.62 -6.22 -1.68
CA PHE A 94 -14.24 -6.61 -2.96
C PHE A 94 -15.76 -6.42 -3.03
N GLY A 95 -16.39 -5.83 -2.01
CA GLY A 95 -17.83 -5.53 -1.98
C GLY A 95 -18.14 -4.13 -1.43
N GLY A 96 -17.13 -3.25 -1.42
CA GLY A 96 -17.22 -1.87 -0.95
C GLY A 96 -17.67 -0.87 -2.01
#